data_AF-A0A842WNC0-F1
#
_entry.id   AF-A0A842WNC0-F1
#
_cell.length_a   1.000
_cell.length_b   1.000
_cell.length_c   1.000
_cell.angle_alpha   90.00
_cell.angle_beta   90.00
_cell.angle_gamma   90.00
#
_symmetry.space_group_name_H-M   'P 1'
#
loop_
_entity.id
_entity.type
_entity.pdbx_description
1 polymer ?
#
loop_
_entity_poly.entity_id
_entity_poly.type
_entity_poly.pdbx_seq_one_letter_code
_entity_poly.pdbx_strand_id
1 'polypeptide(L)'
;HENLGHQGRWTLAVYLINKGVAYEKILQIFSNFPDYDERVASYQIKHAVERGYTVPSCGMLLSYGLCVADCKIGNPLRWKQWKKKKK
;
A
#
# COMPACT_ATOMS: atom_id res chain seq x y z
N HIS A 1 3.08 -19.56 -4.00
CA HIS A 1 2.61 -18.16 -3.97
C HIS A 1 2.39 -17.76 -2.51
N GLU A 2 3.16 -16.80 -2.01
CA GLU A 2 2.89 -16.21 -0.70
C GLU A 2 1.74 -15.23 -0.86
N ASN A 3 0.67 -15.43 -0.08
CA ASN A 3 -0.50 -14.57 -0.18
C ASN A 3 -0.31 -13.35 0.74
N LEU A 4 -0.34 -12.15 0.16
CA LEU A 4 -0.26 -10.93 0.97
C LEU A 4 -1.50 -10.86 1.86
N GLY A 5 -1.30 -10.85 3.18
CA GLY A 5 -2.40 -10.78 4.14
C GLY A 5 -3.23 -9.50 4.00
N HIS A 6 -4.41 -9.49 4.62
CA HIS A 6 -5.38 -8.38 4.52
C HIS A 6 -4.76 -6.99 4.79
N GLN A 7 -3.98 -6.85 5.87
CA GLN A 7 -3.32 -5.60 6.22
C GLN A 7 -2.28 -5.16 5.18
N GLY A 8 -1.56 -6.12 4.59
CA GLY A 8 -0.59 -5.86 3.54
C GLY A 8 -1.26 -5.33 2.28
N ARG A 9 -2.36 -5.97 1.86
CA ARG A 9 -3.16 -5.53 0.71
C ARG A 9 -3.76 -4.14 0.92
N TRP A 10 -4.36 -3.91 2.08
CA TRP A 10 -4.91 -2.60 2.43
C TRP A 10 -3.84 -1.51 2.37
N THR A 11 -2.71 -1.75 3.04
CA THR A 11 -1.56 -0.83 3.04
C THR A 11 -1.05 -0.55 1.62
N LEU A 12 -0.96 -1.59 0.78
CA LEU A 12 -0.52 -1.45 -0.60
C LEU A 12 -1.50 -0.59 -1.43
N ALA A 13 -2.80 -0.84 -1.32
CA ALA A 13 -3.82 -0.05 -2.02
C ALA A 13 -3.71 1.43 -1.63
N VAL A 14 -3.73 1.72 -0.33
CA VAL A 14 -3.66 3.10 0.19
C VAL A 14 -2.35 3.77 -0.22
N TYR A 15 -1.22 3.06 -0.19
CA TYR A 15 0.06 3.59 -0.65
C TYR A 15 0.07 3.97 -2.13
N LEU A 16 -0.47 3.10 -3.00
CA LEU A 16 -0.55 3.35 -4.44
C LEU A 16 -1.47 4.53 -4.76
N ILE A 17 -2.62 4.63 -4.08
CA ILE A 17 -3.54 5.77 -4.18
C ILE A 17 -2.83 7.07 -3.83
N ASN A 18 -2.13 7.12 -2.68
CA ASN A 18 -1.39 8.31 -2.25
C ASN A 18 -0.20 8.65 -3.16
N LYS A 19 0.28 7.70 -3.97
CA LYS A 19 1.29 7.96 -5.01
C LYS A 19 0.70 8.44 -6.34
N GLY A 20 -0.62 8.57 -6.45
CA GLY A 20 -1.30 8.99 -7.66
C GLY A 20 -1.37 7.91 -8.73
N VAL A 21 -1.30 6.64 -8.36
CA VAL A 21 -1.48 5.53 -9.31
C VAL A 21 -2.95 5.45 -9.70
N ALA A 22 -3.21 5.36 -11.00
CA ALA A 22 -4.57 5.27 -11.54
C ALA A 22 -5.31 4.04 -11.03
N TYR A 23 -6.61 4.19 -10.78
CA TYR A 23 -7.49 3.16 -10.22
C TYR A 23 -7.39 1.82 -10.98
N GLU A 24 -7.45 1.87 -12.31
CA GLU A 24 -7.39 0.71 -13.20
C GLU A 24 -6.05 -0.01 -13.05
N LYS A 25 -4.96 0.75 -12.85
CA LYS A 25 -3.63 0.18 -12.65
C LYS A 25 -3.51 -0.50 -11.29
N ILE A 26 -4.16 0.03 -10.26
CA ILE A 26 -4.20 -0.61 -8.94
C ILE A 26 -4.97 -1.93 -9.05
N LEU A 27 -6.11 -1.98 -9.73
CA LEU A 27 -6.84 -3.24 -9.97
C LEU A 27 -5.98 -4.27 -10.70
N GLN A 28 -5.27 -3.87 -11.76
CA GLN A 28 -4.35 -4.74 -12.49
C GLN A 28 -3.21 -5.29 -11.60
N ILE A 29 -2.74 -4.52 -10.62
CA ILE A 29 -1.74 -5.02 -9.65
C ILE A 29 -2.38 -6.11 -8.78
N PHE A 30 -3.58 -5.87 -8.28
CA PHE A 30 -4.29 -6.78 -7.38
C PHE A 30 -4.76 -8.06 -8.09
N SER A 31 -4.96 -8.04 -9.41
CA SER A 31 -5.35 -9.23 -10.18
C SER A 31 -4.32 -10.35 -10.19
N ASN A 32 -3.10 -10.09 -9.70
CA ASN A 32 -2.06 -11.11 -9.56
C ASN A 32 -2.16 -11.89 -8.24
N PHE A 33 -3.07 -11.53 -7.32
CA PHE A 33 -3.28 -12.27 -6.08
C PHE A 33 -4.11 -13.55 -6.35
N PRO A 34 -3.80 -14.67 -5.66
CA PRO A 34 -4.41 -15.97 -5.94
C PRO A 34 -5.91 -16.03 -5.65
N ASP A 35 -6.41 -15.21 -4.73
CA ASP A 35 -7.82 -15.06 -4.33
C ASP A 35 -8.41 -13.73 -4.81
N TYR A 36 -7.93 -13.21 -5.93
CA TYR A 36 -8.46 -11.97 -6.50
C TYR A 36 -9.92 -12.14 -6.91
N ASP A 37 -10.76 -11.24 -6.38
CA ASP A 37 -12.13 -11.03 -6.83
C ASP A 37 -12.25 -9.56 -7.26
N GLU A 38 -12.53 -9.34 -8.54
CA GLU A 38 -12.59 -8.00 -9.14
C GLU A 38 -13.68 -7.13 -8.50
N ARG A 39 -14.84 -7.71 -8.18
CA ARG A 39 -15.97 -6.98 -7.58
C ARG A 39 -15.61 -6.52 -6.17
N VAL A 40 -14.94 -7.35 -5.39
CA VAL A 40 -14.47 -7.00 -4.04
C VAL A 40 -13.34 -5.98 -4.10
N ALA A 41 -12.34 -6.20 -4.95
CA ALA A 41 -11.19 -5.31 -5.08
C ALA A 41 -11.59 -3.92 -5.59
N SER A 42 -12.44 -3.84 -6.62
CA SER A 42 -12.98 -2.57 -7.14
C SER A 42 -13.70 -1.78 -6.07
N TYR A 43 -14.60 -2.42 -5.32
CA TYR A 43 -15.32 -1.79 -4.22
C TYR A 43 -14.37 -1.25 -3.15
N GLN A 44 -13.41 -2.06 -2.68
CA GLN A 44 -12.48 -1.66 -1.62
C GLN A 44 -11.55 -0.52 -2.06
N ILE A 45 -10.99 -0.60 -3.27
CA ILE A 45 -10.08 0.42 -3.79
C ILE A 45 -10.84 1.72 -4.03
N LYS A 46 -12.03 1.66 -4.65
CA LYS A 46 -12.87 2.85 -4.86
C LYS A 46 -13.24 3.50 -3.54
N HIS A 47 -13.67 2.71 -2.56
CA HIS A 47 -13.97 3.22 -1.23
C HIS A 47 -12.76 3.92 -0.58
N ALA A 48 -11.56 3.35 -0.76
CA ALA A 48 -10.35 3.95 -0.22
C ALA A 48 -9.99 5.29 -0.87
N VAL A 49 -10.24 5.43 -2.18
CA VAL A 49 -10.10 6.70 -2.92
C VAL A 49 -11.09 7.73 -2.39
N GLU A 50 -12.38 7.37 -2.30
CA GLU A 50 -13.45 8.27 -1.83
C GLU A 50 -13.23 8.76 -0.38
N ARG A 51 -12.72 7.89 0.49
CA ARG A 51 -12.41 8.22 1.89
C ARG A 51 -11.13 9.04 2.06
N GLY A 52 -10.27 9.10 1.04
CA GLY A 52 -8.98 9.79 1.15
C GLY A 52 -8.08 9.21 2.23
N TYR A 53 -8.05 7.88 2.39
CA TYR A 53 -7.22 7.26 3.43
C TYR A 53 -5.74 7.61 3.26
N THR A 54 -5.07 7.83 4.39
CA THR A 54 -3.65 8.14 4.45
C THR A 54 -2.82 6.89 4.71
N VAL A 55 -1.62 6.86 4.15
CA VAL A 55 -0.70 5.73 4.33
C VAL A 55 -0.35 5.58 5.80
N PRO A 56 -0.45 4.36 6.37
CA PRO A 56 -0.02 4.08 7.74
C PRO A 56 1.40 4.60 8.03
N SER A 57 1.62 5.06 9.26
CA SER A 57 2.96 5.47 9.70
C SER A 57 3.94 4.29 9.75
N CYS A 58 5.23 4.56 9.76
CA CYS A 58 6.23 3.49 9.92
C CYS A 58 6.04 2.70 11.22
N GLY A 59 5.59 3.35 12.30
CA GLY A 59 5.27 2.68 13.57
C GLY A 59 4.10 1.72 13.43
N MET A 60 3.04 2.12 12.72
CA MET A 60 1.90 1.24 12.45
C MET A 60 2.27 0.08 11.53
N LEU A 61 3.09 0.32 10.49
CA LEU A 61 3.60 -0.77 9.66
C LEU A 61 4.50 -1.75 10.42
N LEU A 62 5.23 -1.28 11.43
CA LEU A 62 6.01 -2.14 12.31
C LEU A 62 5.08 -3.06 13.12
N SER A 63 4.01 -2.51 13.70
CA SER A 63 3.00 -3.31 14.41
C SER A 63 2.28 -4.32 13.50
N TYR A 64 2.14 -4.03 12.21
CA TYR A 64 1.58 -4.96 11.22
C TYR A 64 2.58 -6.01 10.71
N GLY A 65 3.87 -5.92 11.09
CA GLY A 65 4.93 -6.77 10.54
C GLY A 65 5.24 -6.48 9.06
N LEU A 66 4.82 -5.32 8.53
CA LEU A 66 4.99 -4.91 7.14
C LEU A 66 6.20 -3.99 6.94
N CYS A 67 6.84 -3.52 8.02
CA CYS A 67 8.01 -2.68 7.95
C CYS A 67 9.28 -3.53 7.81
N VAL A 68 10.03 -3.32 6.73
CA VAL A 68 11.25 -4.08 6.42
C VAL A 68 12.55 -3.44 6.96
N ALA A 69 12.47 -2.21 7.48
CA ALA A 69 13.64 -1.49 8.00
C ALA A 69 13.25 -0.32 8.93
N ASP A 70 14.03 -0.14 10.01
CA ASP A 70 13.97 1.05 10.86
C ASP A 70 14.69 2.24 10.22
N CYS A 71 14.07 2.82 9.19
CA CYS A 71 14.65 3.87 8.36
C CYS A 71 14.46 5.29 8.90
N LYS A 72 13.77 5.47 10.04
CA LYS A 72 13.51 6.76 10.71
C LYS A 72 12.89 7.85 9.81
N ILE A 73 12.18 7.47 8.74
CA ILE A 73 11.51 8.43 7.83
C ILE A 73 10.11 8.87 8.31
N GLY A 74 9.55 8.19 9.30
CA GLY A 74 8.22 8.46 9.87
C GLY A 74 7.03 7.99 9.02
N ASN A 75 7.10 8.14 7.69
CA ASN A 75 6.05 7.69 6.77
C ASN A 75 6.63 7.01 5.50
N PRO A 76 6.05 5.88 5.04
CA PRO A 76 6.52 5.15 3.86
C PRO A 76 6.59 5.98 2.57
N LEU A 77 5.76 7.02 2.44
CA LEU A 77 5.77 7.91 1.27
C LEU A 77 7.12 8.62 1.08
N ARG A 78 7.91 8.79 2.15
CA ARG A 78 9.23 9.46 2.14
C ARG A 78 10.39 8.54 1.75
N TRP A 79 10.15 7.25 1.52
CA TRP A 79 11.21 6.26 1.25
C TRP A 79 12.14 6.61 0.08
N LYS A 80 11.59 7.14 -1.03
CA LYS A 80 12.41 7.58 -2.18
C LYS A 80 13.35 8.74 -1.84
N GLN A 81 12.95 9.64 -0.94
CA GLN A 81 13.79 10.77 -0.51
C GLN A 81 14.97 10.29 0.34
N TRP A 82 14.75 9.27 1.18
CA TRP A 82 15.81 8.63 1.96
C TRP A 82 16.86 7.94 1.09
N LYS A 83 16.44 7.18 0.06
CA LYS A 83 17.38 6.53 -0.87
C LYS A 83 18.26 7.53 -1.64
N LYS A 84 17.74 8.72 -1.95
CA LYS A 84 18.53 9.79 -2.61
C LYS A 84 19.57 10.43 -1.68
N LYS A 85 19.35 10.45 -0.36
CA LYS A 85 20.30 11.01 0.62
C LYS A 85 21.42 10.06 1.03
N LYS A 86 21.25 8.75 0.82
CA LYS A 86 22.23 7.71 1.12
C LYS A 86 23.18 7.40 -0.05
N LYS A 87 23.01 8.09 -1.18
CA LYS A 87 23.80 7.93 -2.40
C LYS A 87 24.63 9.19 -2.58
#